data_AF-A0A7X8VTZ7-F1
#
_entry.id   AF-A0A7X8VTZ7-F1
#
_cell.length_a   1.000
_cell.length_b   1.000
_cell.length_c   1.000
_cell.angle_alpha   90.00
_cell.angle_beta   90.00
_cell.angle_gamma   90.00
#
_symmetry.space_group_name_H-M   'P 1'
#
loop_
_entity.id
_entity.type
_entity.pdbx_description
1 polymer ?
#
loop_
_entity_poly.entity_id
_entity_poly.type
_entity_poly.pdbx_seq_one_letter_code
_entity_poly.pdbx_strand_id
1 'polypeptide(L)' 'MKVLPITPRGFCPGVVRAIAIVEKVLADPTYPRPIQILGMIVHNRYVVDELKAKGALTVFDEGR' A
#
# COMPACT_ATOMS: atom_id res chain seq x y z
N MET A 1 5.41 -3.82 -34.57
CA MET A 1 6.26 -3.25 -33.50
C MET A 1 6.58 -4.36 -32.50
N LYS A 2 7.85 -4.60 -32.17
CA LYS A 2 8.27 -5.64 -31.22
C LYS A 2 8.54 -5.00 -29.85
N VAL A 3 7.78 -5.38 -28.82
CA VAL A 3 7.98 -4.92 -27.44
C VAL A 3 8.99 -5.82 -26.75
N LEU A 4 10.03 -5.24 -26.16
CA LEU A 4 11.07 -5.98 -25.46
C LEU A 4 10.85 -5.88 -23.93
N PRO A 5 10.84 -7.01 -23.20
CA PRO A 5 10.74 -7.02 -21.75
C PRO A 5 12.07 -6.65 -21.08
N ILE A 6 11.97 -5.98 -19.93
CA ILE A 6 13.09 -5.63 -19.05
C ILE A 6 12.97 -6.41 -17.74
N THR A 7 14.11 -6.92 -17.25
CA THR A 7 14.21 -7.71 -16.02
C THR A 7 15.45 -7.28 -15.22
N PRO A 8 15.33 -7.01 -13.90
CA PRO A 8 14.10 -7.08 -13.09
C PRO A 8 13.17 -5.88 -13.32
N ARG A 9 11.86 -6.11 -13.18
CA ARG A 9 10.82 -5.06 -13.19
C ARG A 9 9.78 -5.35 -12.13
N GLY A 10 9.13 -4.31 -11.62
CA GLY A 10 8.06 -4.42 -10.62
C GLY A 10 8.53 -4.04 -9.22
N PHE A 11 7.88 -4.64 -8.21
CA PHE A 11 8.08 -4.27 -6.82
C PHE A 11 9.30 -4.93 -6.20
N CYS A 12 10.08 -4.15 -5.45
CA CYS A 12 11.14 -4.70 -4.62
C CYS A 12 10.53 -5.45 -3.41
N PRO A 13 11.30 -6.34 -2.75
CA PRO A 13 10.80 -7.09 -1.59
C PRO A 13 10.24 -6.21 -0.47
N GLY A 14 10.80 -5.00 -0.28
CA GLY A 14 10.31 -4.04 0.71
C GLY A 14 8.89 -3.53 0.41
N VAL A 15 8.61 -3.20 -0.86
CA VAL A 15 7.28 -2.78 -1.29
C VAL A 15 6.27 -3.92 -1.15
N VAL A 16 6.64 -5.12 -1.58
CA VAL A 16 5.78 -6.31 -1.44
C VAL A 16 5.45 -6.56 0.04
N ARG A 17 6.44 -6.48 0.92
CA ARG A 17 6.25 -6.66 2.36
C ARG A 17 5.36 -5.58 2.97
N ALA A 18 5.53 -4.33 2.59
CA ALA A 18 4.72 -3.22 3.10
C ALA A 18 3.22 -3.43 2.77
N ILE A 19 2.91 -3.76 1.52
CA ILE A 19 1.54 -4.02 1.07
C ILE A 19 0.95 -5.22 1.84
N ALA A 20 1.70 -6.32 1.94
CA ALA A 20 1.23 -7.53 2.63
C ALA A 20 0.93 -7.32 4.12
N ILE A 21 1.67 -6.42 4.80
CA ILE A 21 1.39 -6.08 6.20
C ILE A 21 0.03 -5.39 6.32
N VAL A 22 -0.23 -4.40 5.48
CA VAL A 22 -1.52 -3.68 5.52
C VAL A 22 -2.67 -4.61 5.20
N GLU A 23 -2.53 -5.47 4.18
CA GLU A 23 -3.59 -6.43 3.84
C GLU A 23 -3.89 -7.40 4.98
N LYS A 24 -2.87 -7.92 5.66
CA LYS A 24 -3.05 -8.79 6.83
C LYS A 24 -3.76 -8.08 7.97
N VAL A 25 -3.35 -6.85 8.28
CA VAL A 25 -3.97 -6.05 9.35
C VAL A 25 -5.42 -5.67 8.99
N LEU A 26 -5.70 -5.38 7.72
CA LEU A 26 -7.06 -5.10 7.25
C LEU A 26 -7.95 -6.35 7.25
N ALA A 27 -7.40 -7.54 7.04
CA ALA A 27 -8.13 -8.80 7.07
C ALA A 27 -8.40 -9.30 8.49
N ASP A 28 -7.53 -8.98 9.45
CA ASP A 28 -7.66 -9.42 10.83
C ASP A 28 -8.62 -8.49 11.62
N PRO A 29 -9.73 -9.04 12.15
CA PRO A 29 -10.73 -8.26 12.89
C PRO A 29 -10.30 -7.92 14.33
N THR A 30 -9.20 -8.49 14.84
CA THR A 30 -8.73 -8.24 16.21
C THR A 30 -8.08 -6.87 16.36
N TYR A 31 -7.63 -6.25 15.26
CA TYR A 31 -7.04 -4.92 15.30
C TYR A 31 -8.10 -3.81 15.42
N PRO A 32 -7.87 -2.80 16.29
CA PRO A 32 -8.75 -1.64 16.40
C PRO A 32 -8.89 -0.89 15.08
N ARG A 33 -10.11 -0.42 14.78
CA ARG A 33 -10.41 0.36 13.57
C ARG A 33 -10.66 1.83 13.93
N PRO A 34 -10.37 2.78 13.01
CA PRO A 34 -9.88 2.59 11.64
C PRO A 34 -8.38 2.27 11.56
N ILE A 35 -7.97 1.50 10.56
CA ILE A 35 -6.54 1.33 10.24
C ILE A 35 -6.06 2.56 9.49
N GLN A 36 -5.13 3.30 10.09
CA GLN A 36 -4.56 4.51 9.52
C GLN A 36 -3.15 4.24 8.99
N ILE A 37 -2.84 4.80 7.83
CA ILE A 37 -1.52 4.77 7.20
C ILE A 37 -1.00 6.21 7.16
N LEU A 38 0.17 6.43 7.77
CA LEU A 38 0.85 7.72 7.73
C LEU A 38 1.46 7.94 6.34
N GLY A 39 0.97 8.96 5.64
CA GLY A 39 1.34 9.25 4.27
C GLY A 39 1.01 8.13 3.28
N MET A 40 1.66 8.16 2.13
CA MET A 40 1.54 7.08 1.16
C MET A 40 2.45 5.92 1.52
N ILE A 41 1.89 4.73 1.73
CA ILE A 41 2.67 3.51 1.97
C ILE A 41 3.66 3.22 0.83
N VAL A 42 3.25 3.52 -0.41
CA VAL A 42 4.10 3.53 -1.60
C VAL A 42 3.65 4.65 -2.53
N HIS A 43 4.58 5.19 -3.32
CA HIS A 43 4.28 6.20 -4.34
C HIS A 43 3.68 5.57 -5.60
N ASN A 44 2.59 4.84 -5.44
CA ASN A 44 1.83 4.25 -6.53
C ASN A 44 0.34 4.45 -6.26
N ARG A 45 -0.29 5.29 -7.08
CA ARG A 45 -1.70 5.64 -6.92
C ARG A 45 -2.62 4.42 -6.95
N TYR A 46 -2.37 3.46 -7.84
CA TYR A 46 -3.19 2.25 -7.93
C TYR A 46 -3.18 1.44 -6.64
N VAL A 47 -2.00 1.31 -6.02
CA VAL A 47 -1.85 0.58 -4.74
C VAL A 47 -2.54 1.34 -3.61
N VAL A 48 -2.37 2.66 -3.55
CA VAL A 48 -3.02 3.49 -2.51
C VAL A 48 -4.55 3.43 -2.65
N ASP A 49 -5.07 3.56 -3.87
CA ASP A 49 -6.51 3.50 -4.15
C ASP A 49 -7.09 2.12 -3.79
N GLU A 50 -6.38 1.03 -4.08
CA GLU A 50 -6.80 -0.33 -3.73
C GLU A 50 -6.86 -0.54 -2.21
N LEU A 51 -5.83 -0.12 -1.47
CA LEU A 51 -5.81 -0.24 -0.01
C LEU A 51 -6.88 0.63 0.64
N LYS A 52 -7.14 1.81 0.07
CA LYS A 52 -8.23 2.69 0.51
C LYS A 52 -9.60 2.03 0.30
N ALA A 53 -9.80 1.35 -0.84
CA ALA A 53 -11.03 0.60 -1.10
C ALA A 53 -11.22 -0.59 -0.12
N LYS A 54 -10.12 -1.19 0.36
CA LYS A 54 -10.13 -2.23 1.41
C LYS A 54 -10.33 -1.69 2.83
N GLY A 55 -10.45 -0.37 3.01
CA GLY A 55 -10.74 0.27 4.30
C GLY A 55 -9.53 0.83 5.04
N ALA A 56 -8.36 0.96 4.41
CA ALA A 56 -7.26 1.76 4.97
C ALA A 56 -7.53 3.26 4.81
N LEU A 57 -7.24 4.02 5.87
CA LEU A 57 -7.31 5.49 5.84
C LEU A 57 -5.91 6.08 5.75
N THR A 58 -5.58 6.67 4.61
CA THR A 58 -4.34 7.44 4.47
C THR A 58 -4.49 8.80 5.15
N VAL A 59 -3.63 9.08 6.11
CA VAL A 59 -3.57 10.35 6.85
C VAL A 59 -2.27 11.07 6.52
N PHE A 60 -2.33 12.38 6.32
CA PHE A 60 -1.15 13.22 6.14
C PHE A 60 -1.00 14.07 7.39
N ASP A 61 0.20 14.07 7.96
CA ASP A 61 0.54 15.02 9.02
C ASP A 61 0.90 16.36 8.36
N GLU A 62 0.20 17.43 8.74
CA GLU A 62 0.49 18.78 8.26
C GLU A 62 1.58 19.48 9.07
N GLY A 63 2.15 18.82 10.10
CA GLY A 63 3.26 19.36 10.87
C GLY A 63 2.96 20.74 11.45
N ARG A 64 1.97 20.81 12.36
CA ARG A 64 1.77 22.01 13.20
C ARG A 64 2.64 21.97 14.44
#